data_AF-A0A923X700-F1
#
_entry.id   AF-A0A923X700-F1
#
_cell.length_a   1.000
_cell.length_b   1.000
_cell.length_c   1.000
_cell.angle_alpha   90.00
_cell.angle_beta   90.00
_cell.angle_gamma   90.00
#
_symmetry.space_group_name_H-M   'P 1'
#
loop_
_entity.id
_entity.type
_entity.pdbx_description
1 polymer ?
#
loop_
_entity_poly.entity_id
_entity_poly.type
_entity_poly.pdbx_seq_one_letter_code
_entity_poly.pdbx_strand_id
1 'polypeptide(L)'
;MKFKSDSSTAADQMWQMSCLQSEISFACAVVLTLFFKNKVSGIAASFLMMAVVNGTSLFFLFHNRINKKIEVSCFVYIANVVAVGFGVLINHHFWLKMGTPFEAFFGFKIVAIIIALQAPVVTWVGWSSLIFLFVAPLTQYFIWSPEQQGLLGIQEPGFTAVVILSCGFIYFQRLKILEMVKKQAQLKASEVEIRRFAHLLLGAQHLINSPLQVIESGIDLIRIKHPDTEPIVKKIEASFEPIRHVSRLLSFGRQHLNWDEVNLALTVEDLEKEIQKISSSVEQARPPQL
;
A
#
# COMPACT_ATOMS: atom_id res chain seq x y z
N MET A 1 5.66 5.23 15.48
CA MET A 1 4.79 6.28 14.92
C MET A 1 3.38 5.72 14.78
N LYS A 2 2.32 6.41 15.23
CA LYS A 2 0.95 5.95 14.93
C LYS A 2 0.70 6.21 13.45
N PHE A 3 0.63 5.15 12.65
CA PHE A 3 0.29 5.19 11.23
C PHE A 3 -1.15 5.72 11.05
N LYS A 4 -1.33 7.03 11.21
CA LYS A 4 -2.42 7.79 10.57
C LYS A 4 -2.27 7.79 9.04
N SER A 5 -1.21 7.15 8.54
CA SER A 5 -0.88 6.94 7.14
C SER A 5 -1.80 5.92 6.45
N ASP A 6 -2.36 4.90 7.11
CA ASP A 6 -3.04 3.86 6.33
C ASP A 6 -4.30 4.35 5.60
N SER A 7 -5.11 5.21 6.23
CA SER A 7 -6.29 5.80 5.57
C SER A 7 -5.91 6.92 4.58
N SER A 8 -4.88 7.73 4.90
CA SER A 8 -4.42 8.81 4.01
C SER A 8 -3.77 8.24 2.75
N THR A 9 -2.91 7.22 2.90
CA THR A 9 -2.23 6.55 1.80
C THR A 9 -3.23 5.79 0.93
N ALA A 10 -4.24 5.13 1.52
CA ALA A 10 -5.31 4.50 0.74
C ALA A 10 -6.16 5.53 -0.01
N ALA A 11 -6.49 6.68 0.60
CA ALA A 11 -7.23 7.76 -0.06
C ALA A 11 -6.41 8.37 -1.22
N ASP A 12 -5.10 8.59 -1.02
CA ASP A 12 -4.19 9.08 -2.06
C ASP A 12 -4.08 8.12 -3.24
N GLN A 13 -3.86 6.83 -2.96
CA GLN A 13 -3.78 5.78 -3.98
C GLN A 13 -5.10 5.65 -4.75
N MET A 14 -6.23 5.65 -4.03
CA MET A 14 -7.54 5.57 -4.67
C MET A 14 -7.85 6.81 -5.52
N TRP A 15 -7.47 8.01 -5.05
CA TRP A 15 -7.58 9.23 -5.83
C TRP A 15 -6.74 9.16 -7.11
N GLN A 16 -5.47 8.72 -7.03
CA GLN A 16 -4.60 8.56 -8.19
C GLN A 16 -5.17 7.57 -9.21
N MET A 17 -5.69 6.43 -8.76
CA MET A 17 -6.31 5.43 -9.63
C MET A 17 -7.58 5.96 -10.29
N SER A 18 -8.37 6.75 -9.56
CA SER A 18 -9.58 7.39 -10.10
C SER A 18 -9.25 8.43 -11.16
N CYS A 19 -8.22 9.25 -10.93
CA CYS A 19 -7.70 10.18 -11.93
C CYS A 19 -7.22 9.43 -13.18
N LEU A 20 -6.33 8.45 -13.02
CA LEU A 20 -5.78 7.67 -14.12
C LEU A 20 -6.88 6.99 -14.96
N GLN A 21 -7.87 6.38 -14.30
CA GLN A 21 -9.00 5.75 -14.99
C GLN A 21 -9.83 6.77 -15.78
N SER A 22 -10.08 7.95 -15.19
CA SER A 22 -10.83 9.01 -15.85
C SER A 22 -10.04 9.58 -17.04
N GLU A 23 -8.72 9.76 -16.92
CA GLU A 23 -7.84 10.24 -18.01
C GLU A 23 -7.82 9.29 -19.19
N ILE A 24 -7.59 7.99 -18.94
CA ILE A 24 -7.58 6.96 -19.98
C ILE A 24 -8.95 6.92 -20.67
N SER A 25 -10.04 6.90 -19.90
CA SER A 25 -11.40 6.83 -20.43
C SER A 25 -11.77 8.08 -21.23
N PHE A 26 -11.38 9.26 -20.75
CA PHE A 26 -11.58 10.54 -21.45
C PHE A 26 -10.82 10.58 -22.78
N ALA A 27 -9.53 10.27 -22.76
CA ALA A 27 -8.70 10.29 -23.96
C ALA A 27 -9.22 9.31 -25.03
N CYS A 28 -9.57 8.08 -24.62
CA CYS A 28 -10.19 7.10 -25.51
C CYS A 28 -11.51 7.62 -26.09
N ALA A 29 -12.40 8.18 -25.25
CA ALA A 29 -13.69 8.69 -25.69
C ALA A 29 -13.56 9.85 -26.69
N VAL A 30 -12.63 10.79 -26.47
CA VAL A 30 -12.37 11.89 -27.41
C VAL A 30 -11.85 11.39 -28.75
N VAL A 31 -10.85 10.50 -28.75
CA VAL A 31 -10.28 9.94 -29.99
C VAL A 31 -11.35 9.20 -30.79
N LEU A 32 -12.17 8.37 -30.12
CA LEU A 32 -13.24 7.63 -30.78
C LEU A 32 -14.35 8.58 -31.29
N THR A 33 -14.71 9.62 -30.54
CA THR A 33 -15.66 10.63 -31.01
C THR A 33 -15.18 11.28 -32.31
N LEU A 34 -13.91 11.70 -32.37
CA LEU A 34 -13.34 12.33 -33.56
C LEU A 34 -13.31 11.37 -34.76
N PHE A 35 -12.98 10.10 -34.53
CA PHE A 35 -12.93 9.09 -35.58
C PHE A 35 -14.32 8.76 -36.16
N PHE A 36 -15.36 8.73 -35.32
CA PHE A 36 -16.71 8.34 -35.71
C PHE A 36 -17.65 9.50 -36.04
N LYS A 37 -17.24 10.76 -35.78
CA LYS A 37 -18.04 11.98 -36.00
C LYS A 37 -18.71 12.02 -37.36
N ASN A 38 -18.00 11.60 -38.41
CA ASN A 38 -18.47 11.69 -39.80
C ASN A 38 -19.09 10.39 -40.33
N LYS A 39 -19.11 9.30 -39.54
CA LYS A 39 -19.56 7.98 -39.99
C LYS A 39 -20.93 7.61 -39.44
N VAL A 40 -21.14 7.76 -38.12
CA VAL A 40 -22.38 7.34 -37.45
C VAL A 40 -22.68 8.27 -36.28
N SER A 41 -23.70 9.13 -36.43
CA SER A 41 -24.04 10.16 -35.44
C SER A 41 -24.38 9.60 -34.06
N GLY A 42 -25.06 8.44 -33.99
CA GLY A 42 -25.41 7.78 -32.73
C GLY A 42 -24.19 7.26 -31.94
N ILE A 43 -23.19 6.72 -32.64
CA ILE A 43 -21.94 6.23 -32.04
C ILE A 43 -21.10 7.41 -31.53
N ALA A 44 -20.98 8.46 -32.34
CA ALA A 44 -20.24 9.65 -31.92
C ALA A 44 -20.89 10.31 -30.68
N ALA A 45 -22.22 10.33 -30.59
CA ALA A 45 -22.94 10.88 -29.44
C ALA A 45 -22.68 10.09 -28.15
N SER A 46 -22.60 8.75 -28.22
CA SER A 46 -22.29 7.92 -27.04
C SER A 46 -20.86 8.15 -26.53
N PHE A 47 -19.88 8.28 -27.44
CA PHE A 47 -18.50 8.61 -27.09
C PHE A 47 -18.37 10.03 -26.53
N LEU A 48 -19.10 10.99 -27.08
CA LEU A 48 -19.13 12.36 -26.55
C LEU A 48 -19.69 12.40 -25.12
N MET A 49 -20.77 11.68 -24.85
CA MET A 49 -21.34 11.57 -23.50
C MET A 49 -20.34 10.96 -22.52
N MET A 50 -19.63 9.89 -22.91
CA MET A 50 -18.55 9.32 -22.09
C MET A 50 -17.43 10.34 -21.85
N ALA A 51 -17.01 11.10 -22.86
CA ALA A 51 -16.00 12.13 -22.69
C ALA A 51 -16.45 13.22 -21.70
N VAL A 52 -17.71 13.66 -21.78
CA VAL A 52 -18.26 14.64 -20.82
C VAL A 52 -18.26 14.08 -19.40
N VAL A 53 -18.73 12.85 -19.18
CA VAL A 53 -18.76 12.23 -17.84
C VAL A 53 -17.36 12.04 -17.24
N ASN A 54 -16.41 11.55 -18.04
CA ASN A 54 -15.03 11.36 -17.56
C ASN A 54 -14.32 12.70 -17.35
N GLY A 55 -14.59 13.70 -18.20
CA GLY A 55 -14.03 15.05 -18.08
C GLY A 55 -14.55 15.80 -16.84
N THR A 56 -15.86 15.71 -16.55
CA THR A 56 -16.44 16.29 -15.33
C THR A 56 -15.93 15.58 -14.09
N SER A 57 -15.77 14.26 -14.14
CA SER A 57 -15.16 13.46 -13.07
C SER A 57 -13.71 13.89 -12.78
N LEU A 58 -12.89 14.11 -13.82
CA LEU A 58 -11.54 14.65 -13.66
C LEU A 58 -11.55 16.03 -13.04
N PHE A 59 -12.34 16.94 -13.60
CA PHE A 59 -12.44 18.31 -13.08
C PHE A 59 -12.82 18.31 -11.60
N PHE A 60 -13.78 17.48 -11.22
CA PHE A 60 -14.21 17.32 -9.83
C PHE A 60 -13.12 16.76 -8.93
N LEU A 61 -12.36 15.74 -9.37
CA LEU A 61 -11.22 15.19 -8.61
C LEU A 61 -10.08 16.19 -8.45
N PHE A 62 -9.79 16.99 -9.49
CA PHE A 62 -8.78 18.04 -9.45
C PHE A 62 -9.18 19.19 -8.52
N HIS A 63 -10.44 19.62 -8.57
CA HIS A 63 -10.96 20.65 -7.70
C HIS A 63 -10.90 20.23 -6.22
N ASN A 64 -11.18 18.95 -5.93
CA ASN A 64 -11.15 18.40 -4.58
C ASN A 64 -9.79 17.84 -4.13
N ARG A 65 -8.68 18.17 -4.81
CA ARG A 65 -7.34 17.60 -4.53
C ARG A 65 -6.83 17.80 -3.09
N ILE A 66 -7.35 18.82 -2.39
CA ILE A 66 -6.94 19.16 -1.01
C ILE A 66 -7.65 18.26 0.01
N ASN A 67 -8.91 17.88 -0.25
CA ASN A 67 -9.75 17.09 0.66
C ASN A 67 -10.05 15.72 0.04
N LYS A 68 -9.01 14.91 -0.13
CA LYS A 68 -9.13 13.57 -0.72
C LYS A 68 -9.87 12.63 0.22
N LYS A 69 -11.17 12.45 -0.04
CA LYS A 69 -12.01 11.46 0.64
C LYS A 69 -12.04 10.17 -0.17
N ILE A 70 -11.80 9.04 0.50
CA ILE A 70 -11.73 7.74 -0.16
C ILE A 70 -13.06 7.36 -0.81
N GLU A 71 -14.18 7.71 -0.15
CA GLU A 71 -15.54 7.42 -0.63
C GLU A 71 -15.82 8.14 -1.95
N VAL A 72 -15.37 9.38 -2.06
CA VAL A 72 -15.54 10.20 -3.26
C VAL A 72 -14.75 9.62 -4.43
N SER A 73 -13.49 9.23 -4.20
CA SER A 73 -12.68 8.57 -5.23
C SER A 73 -13.28 7.22 -5.65
N CYS A 74 -13.77 6.41 -4.70
CA CYS A 74 -14.46 5.15 -5.00
C CYS A 74 -15.69 5.37 -5.88
N PHE A 75 -16.52 6.36 -5.54
CA PHE A 75 -17.71 6.69 -6.32
C PHE A 75 -17.36 7.12 -7.75
N VAL A 76 -16.39 8.03 -7.91
CA VAL A 76 -15.95 8.50 -9.24
C VAL A 76 -15.39 7.35 -10.07
N TYR A 77 -14.58 6.48 -9.46
CA TYR A 77 -14.04 5.31 -10.15
C TYR A 77 -15.14 4.40 -10.71
N ILE A 78 -16.12 4.03 -9.87
CA ILE A 78 -17.24 3.18 -10.27
C ILE A 78 -18.09 3.88 -11.34
N ALA A 79 -18.38 5.16 -11.15
CA ALA A 79 -19.16 5.94 -12.11
C ALA A 79 -18.51 5.93 -13.50
N ASN A 80 -17.19 6.07 -13.58
CA ASN A 80 -16.46 5.99 -14.85
C ASN A 80 -16.51 4.60 -15.47
N VAL A 81 -16.27 3.53 -14.69
CA VAL A 81 -16.36 2.15 -15.20
C VAL A 81 -17.76 1.88 -15.75
N VAL A 82 -18.79 2.29 -15.02
CA VAL A 82 -20.20 2.15 -15.41
C VAL A 82 -20.50 2.96 -16.68
N ALA A 83 -20.05 4.21 -16.75
CA ALA A 83 -20.23 5.06 -17.93
C ALA A 83 -19.57 4.46 -19.18
N VAL A 84 -18.35 3.94 -19.05
CA VAL A 84 -17.65 3.25 -20.14
C VAL A 84 -18.40 1.98 -20.54
N GLY A 85 -18.80 1.16 -19.57
CA GLY A 85 -19.59 -0.05 -19.83
C GLY A 85 -20.87 0.24 -20.60
N PHE A 86 -21.67 1.21 -20.15
CA PHE A 86 -22.89 1.61 -20.87
C PHE A 86 -22.62 2.17 -22.26
N GLY A 87 -21.56 2.98 -22.44
CA GLY A 87 -21.19 3.44 -23.77
C GLY A 87 -20.83 2.30 -24.72
N VAL A 88 -20.13 1.27 -24.22
CA VAL A 88 -19.86 0.04 -24.99
C VAL A 88 -21.16 -0.71 -25.33
N LEU A 89 -22.09 -0.88 -24.37
CA LEU A 89 -23.38 -1.54 -24.62
C LEU A 89 -24.18 -0.80 -25.72
N ILE A 90 -24.28 0.53 -25.62
CA ILE A 90 -25.00 1.37 -26.59
C ILE A 90 -24.37 1.23 -27.97
N ASN A 91 -23.04 1.28 -28.06
CA ASN A 91 -22.33 1.17 -29.33
C ASN A 91 -22.56 -0.18 -30.00
N HIS A 92 -22.48 -1.31 -29.27
CA HIS A 92 -22.74 -2.62 -29.87
C HIS A 92 -24.16 -2.74 -30.40
N HIS A 93 -25.15 -2.18 -29.71
CA HIS A 93 -26.53 -2.16 -30.20
C HIS A 93 -26.66 -1.42 -31.53
N PHE A 94 -25.93 -0.31 -31.70
CA PHE A 94 -25.88 0.40 -32.98
C PHE A 94 -25.15 -0.41 -34.07
N TRP A 95 -24.00 -1.03 -33.75
CA TRP A 95 -23.26 -1.87 -34.71
C TRP A 95 -24.10 -3.04 -35.21
N LEU A 96 -24.79 -3.75 -34.33
CA LEU A 96 -25.70 -4.83 -34.71
C LEU A 96 -26.82 -4.36 -35.62
N LYS A 97 -27.45 -3.22 -35.32
CA LYS A 97 -28.52 -2.66 -36.17
C LYS A 97 -28.04 -2.27 -37.57
N MET A 98 -26.78 -1.89 -37.71
CA MET A 98 -26.19 -1.54 -39.01
C MET A 98 -25.72 -2.76 -39.79
N GLY A 99 -25.72 -3.97 -39.20
CA GLY A 99 -25.24 -5.19 -39.85
C GLY A 99 -23.74 -5.18 -40.15
N THR A 100 -23.00 -4.26 -39.54
CA THR A 100 -21.57 -4.09 -39.76
C THR A 100 -20.78 -5.01 -38.83
N PRO A 101 -19.77 -5.74 -39.34
CA PRO A 101 -18.97 -6.62 -38.51
C PRO A 101 -18.22 -5.80 -37.46
N PHE A 102 -18.24 -6.26 -36.21
CA PHE A 102 -17.52 -5.66 -35.09
C PHE A 102 -17.04 -6.75 -34.14
N GLU A 103 -16.02 -6.43 -33.34
CA GLU A 103 -15.56 -7.33 -32.29
C GLU A 103 -16.44 -7.16 -31.05
N ALA A 104 -17.22 -8.20 -30.72
CA ALA A 104 -18.14 -8.15 -29.60
C ALA A 104 -17.42 -8.02 -28.26
N PHE A 105 -17.95 -7.13 -27.41
CA PHE A 105 -17.51 -6.95 -26.01
C PHE A 105 -16.03 -6.60 -25.83
N PHE A 106 -15.31 -6.19 -26.87
CA PHE A 106 -13.89 -5.83 -26.79
C PHE A 106 -13.63 -4.75 -25.73
N GLY A 107 -14.50 -3.74 -25.65
CA GLY A 107 -14.40 -2.69 -24.63
C GLY A 107 -14.43 -3.22 -23.19
N PHE A 108 -15.29 -4.21 -22.89
CA PHE A 108 -15.36 -4.84 -21.57
C PHE A 108 -14.06 -5.57 -21.22
N LYS A 109 -13.48 -6.29 -22.19
CA LYS A 109 -12.19 -7.01 -22.01
C LYS A 109 -11.07 -6.03 -21.67
N ILE A 110 -10.95 -4.92 -22.41
CA ILE A 110 -9.91 -3.91 -22.18
C ILE A 110 -10.07 -3.24 -20.81
N VAL A 111 -11.30 -2.86 -20.44
CA VAL A 111 -11.53 -2.23 -19.12
C VAL A 111 -11.24 -3.22 -17.98
N ALA A 112 -11.59 -4.50 -18.13
CA ALA A 112 -11.27 -5.52 -17.14
C ALA A 112 -9.75 -5.70 -16.95
N ILE A 113 -8.98 -5.70 -18.04
CA ILE A 113 -7.50 -5.73 -17.99
C ILE A 113 -6.97 -4.49 -17.27
N ILE A 114 -7.48 -3.29 -17.60
CA ILE A 114 -7.07 -2.05 -16.94
C ILE A 114 -7.34 -2.11 -15.43
N ILE A 115 -8.52 -2.58 -15.00
CA ILE A 115 -8.85 -2.73 -13.58
C ILE A 115 -7.90 -3.74 -12.90
N ALA A 116 -7.64 -4.87 -13.55
CA ALA A 116 -6.74 -5.89 -13.00
C ALA A 116 -5.30 -5.36 -12.84
N LEU A 117 -4.83 -4.54 -13.78
CA LEU A 117 -3.52 -3.90 -13.72
C LEU A 117 -3.47 -2.76 -12.70
N GLN A 118 -4.48 -1.91 -12.65
CA GLN A 118 -4.55 -0.83 -11.64
C GLN A 118 -4.62 -1.39 -10.23
N ALA A 119 -5.29 -2.52 -10.05
CA ALA A 119 -5.49 -3.19 -8.78
C ALA A 119 -5.97 -2.23 -7.67
N PRO A 120 -7.20 -1.70 -7.77
CA PRO A 120 -7.74 -0.76 -6.80
C PRO A 120 -7.60 -1.27 -5.37
N VAL A 121 -6.99 -0.45 -4.52
CA VAL A 121 -6.68 -0.75 -3.12
C VAL A 121 -7.93 -1.02 -2.29
N VAL A 122 -9.03 -0.38 -2.64
CA VAL A 122 -10.34 -0.67 -2.05
C VAL A 122 -10.94 -1.87 -2.76
N THR A 123 -10.83 -3.04 -2.12
CA THR A 123 -11.14 -4.35 -2.73
C THR A 123 -12.56 -4.46 -3.28
N TRP A 124 -13.55 -3.91 -2.58
CA TRP A 124 -14.94 -3.98 -3.03
C TRP A 124 -15.17 -3.20 -4.34
N VAL A 125 -14.44 -2.12 -4.58
CA VAL A 125 -14.55 -1.31 -5.82
C VAL A 125 -14.04 -2.09 -7.03
N GLY A 126 -12.91 -2.79 -6.88
CA GLY A 126 -12.36 -3.63 -7.95
C GLY A 126 -13.31 -4.78 -8.30
N TRP A 127 -13.77 -5.51 -7.28
CA TRP A 127 -14.70 -6.63 -7.48
C TRP A 127 -16.05 -6.19 -8.03
N SER A 128 -16.66 -5.12 -7.51
CA SER A 128 -17.94 -4.63 -8.04
C SER A 128 -17.82 -4.22 -9.50
N SER A 129 -16.70 -3.60 -9.88
CA SER A 129 -16.41 -3.24 -11.26
C SER A 129 -16.27 -4.48 -12.16
N LEU A 130 -15.49 -5.48 -11.74
CA LEU A 130 -15.35 -6.73 -12.50
C LEU A 130 -16.65 -7.52 -12.61
N ILE A 131 -17.46 -7.58 -11.55
CA ILE A 131 -18.79 -8.21 -11.56
C ILE A 131 -19.71 -7.49 -12.56
N PHE A 132 -19.73 -6.16 -12.55
CA PHE A 132 -20.50 -5.39 -13.52
C PHE A 132 -20.04 -5.70 -14.95
N LEU A 133 -18.73 -5.71 -15.21
CA LEU A 133 -18.20 -6.02 -16.54
C LEU A 133 -18.47 -7.46 -16.97
N PHE A 134 -18.63 -8.40 -16.03
CA PHE A 134 -19.01 -9.78 -16.30
C PHE A 134 -20.51 -9.91 -16.62
N VAL A 135 -21.36 -9.30 -15.81
CA VAL A 135 -22.82 -9.43 -15.90
C VAL A 135 -23.39 -8.64 -17.09
N ALA A 136 -22.91 -7.42 -17.33
CA ALA A 136 -23.42 -6.54 -18.38
C ALA A 136 -23.43 -7.17 -19.79
N PRO A 137 -22.32 -7.75 -20.31
CA PRO A 137 -22.30 -8.38 -21.64
C PRO A 137 -23.17 -9.65 -21.70
N LEU A 138 -23.23 -10.43 -20.62
CA LEU A 138 -24.12 -11.60 -20.54
C LEU A 138 -25.59 -11.17 -20.64
N THR A 139 -25.98 -10.19 -19.84
CA THR A 139 -27.34 -9.64 -19.87
C THR A 139 -27.68 -9.07 -21.25
N GLN A 140 -26.76 -8.32 -21.87
CA GLN A 140 -26.97 -7.78 -23.21
C GLN A 140 -27.13 -8.88 -24.27
N TYR A 141 -26.32 -9.93 -24.20
CA TYR A 141 -26.41 -11.08 -25.11
C TYR A 141 -27.79 -11.75 -25.04
N PHE A 142 -28.32 -11.97 -23.83
CA PHE A 142 -29.64 -12.60 -23.64
C PHE A 142 -30.83 -11.70 -24.00
N ILE A 143 -30.63 -10.38 -24.07
CA ILE A 143 -31.66 -9.44 -24.53
C ILE A 143 -31.77 -9.43 -26.06
N TRP A 144 -30.70 -9.74 -26.77
CA TRP A 144 -30.70 -9.77 -28.23
C TRP A 144 -31.44 -10.99 -28.81
N SER A 145 -32.00 -10.82 -30.00
CA SER A 145 -32.66 -11.91 -30.71
C SER A 145 -31.66 -12.99 -31.13
N PRO A 146 -32.08 -14.25 -31.34
CA PRO A 146 -31.19 -15.31 -31.82
C PRO A 146 -30.47 -14.97 -33.14
N GLU A 147 -31.13 -14.21 -34.02
CA GLU A 147 -30.53 -13.70 -35.26
C GLU A 147 -29.38 -12.73 -34.97
N GLN A 148 -29.57 -11.81 -34.02
CA GLN A 148 -28.52 -10.88 -33.58
C GLN A 148 -27.38 -11.59 -32.86
N GLN A 149 -27.68 -12.62 -32.07
CA GLN A 149 -26.67 -13.46 -31.43
C GLN A 149 -25.83 -14.22 -32.47
N GLY A 150 -26.44 -14.66 -33.56
CA GLY A 150 -25.73 -15.33 -34.68
C GLY A 150 -24.76 -14.43 -35.45
N LEU A 151 -24.90 -13.10 -35.32
CA LEU A 151 -23.95 -12.12 -35.88
C LEU A 151 -22.70 -11.94 -35.00
N LEU A 152 -22.74 -12.42 -33.76
CA LEU A 152 -21.58 -12.39 -32.87
C LEU A 152 -20.65 -13.56 -33.20
N GLY A 153 -19.37 -13.42 -32.85
CA GLY A 153 -18.44 -14.54 -32.96
C GLY A 153 -18.96 -15.76 -32.18
N ILE A 154 -18.77 -16.96 -32.73
CA ILE A 154 -19.29 -18.25 -32.21
C ILE A 154 -18.98 -18.48 -30.72
N GLN A 155 -17.94 -17.83 -30.20
CA GLN A 155 -17.45 -18.00 -28.83
C GLN A 155 -18.04 -16.99 -27.82
N GLU A 156 -18.80 -15.99 -28.26
CA GLU A 156 -19.34 -14.94 -27.39
C GLU A 156 -20.73 -15.34 -26.85
N PRO A 157 -21.04 -15.02 -25.58
CA PRO A 157 -20.30 -14.17 -24.64
C PRO A 157 -19.28 -14.94 -23.77
N GLY A 158 -19.13 -16.26 -24.00
CA GLY A 158 -18.31 -17.13 -23.15
C GLY A 158 -16.84 -16.74 -23.11
N PHE A 159 -16.26 -16.35 -24.25
CA PHE A 159 -14.88 -15.88 -24.31
C PHE A 159 -14.66 -14.63 -23.45
N THR A 160 -15.55 -13.64 -23.55
CA THR A 160 -15.51 -12.44 -22.69
C THR A 160 -15.57 -12.79 -21.21
N ALA A 161 -16.45 -13.71 -20.82
CA ALA A 161 -16.55 -14.18 -19.44
C ALA A 161 -15.23 -14.79 -18.93
N VAL A 162 -14.59 -15.64 -19.73
CA VAL A 162 -13.28 -16.24 -19.38
C VAL A 162 -12.18 -15.19 -19.23
N VAL A 163 -12.14 -14.19 -20.12
CA VAL A 163 -11.16 -13.08 -20.02
C VAL A 163 -11.35 -12.29 -18.73
N ILE A 164 -12.60 -11.97 -18.36
CA ILE A 164 -12.89 -11.20 -17.15
C ILE A 164 -12.57 -12.03 -15.89
N LEU A 165 -12.88 -13.32 -15.88
CA LEU A 165 -12.49 -14.22 -14.77
C LEU A 165 -10.97 -14.31 -14.62
N SER A 166 -10.23 -14.39 -15.73
CA SER A 166 -8.77 -14.36 -15.74
C SER A 166 -8.23 -13.03 -15.19
N CYS A 167 -8.85 -11.90 -15.55
CA CYS A 167 -8.53 -10.60 -14.99
C CYS A 167 -8.82 -10.55 -13.48
N GLY A 168 -9.91 -11.16 -13.02
CA GLY A 168 -10.22 -11.30 -11.58
C GLY A 168 -9.17 -12.10 -10.82
N PHE A 169 -8.64 -13.17 -11.42
CA PHE A 169 -7.53 -13.92 -10.83
C PHE A 169 -6.24 -13.08 -10.75
N ILE A 170 -5.89 -12.36 -11.82
CA ILE A 170 -4.73 -11.45 -11.84
C ILE A 170 -4.89 -10.35 -10.79
N TYR A 171 -6.08 -9.75 -10.69
CA TYR A 171 -6.41 -8.74 -9.69
C TYR A 171 -6.18 -9.26 -8.27
N PHE A 172 -6.71 -10.45 -7.96
CA PHE A 172 -6.54 -11.08 -6.66
C PHE A 172 -5.07 -11.35 -6.32
N GLN A 173 -4.28 -11.86 -7.27
CA GLN A 173 -2.85 -12.09 -7.06
C GLN A 173 -2.10 -10.77 -6.81
N ARG A 174 -2.43 -9.71 -7.54
CA ARG A 174 -1.84 -8.39 -7.32
C ARG A 174 -2.14 -7.84 -5.93
N LEU A 175 -3.37 -7.98 -5.43
CA LEU A 175 -3.71 -7.57 -4.07
C LEU A 175 -2.86 -8.30 -3.02
N LYS A 176 -2.68 -9.62 -3.17
CA LYS A 176 -1.81 -10.40 -2.26
C LYS A 176 -0.36 -9.94 -2.31
N ILE A 177 0.18 -9.69 -3.49
CA ILE A 177 1.56 -9.21 -3.65
C ILE A 177 1.73 -7.85 -2.96
N LEU A 178 0.79 -6.93 -3.17
CA LEU A 178 0.82 -5.61 -2.52
C LEU A 178 0.77 -5.72 -0.99
N GLU A 179 -0.06 -6.62 -0.46
CA GLU A 179 -0.13 -6.87 0.99
C GLU A 179 1.20 -7.44 1.52
N MET A 180 1.82 -8.39 0.82
CA MET A 180 3.11 -8.96 1.20
C MET A 180 4.23 -7.91 1.17
N VAL A 181 4.28 -7.07 0.13
CA VAL A 181 5.25 -5.97 0.02
C VAL A 181 5.08 -4.99 1.17
N LYS A 182 3.83 -4.63 1.52
CA LYS A 182 3.55 -3.76 2.67
C LYS A 182 4.05 -4.38 3.99
N LYS A 183 3.75 -5.67 4.23
CA LYS A 183 4.24 -6.39 5.41
C LYS A 183 5.76 -6.45 5.46
N GLN A 184 6.41 -6.71 4.33
CA GLN A 184 7.87 -6.74 4.25
C GLN A 184 8.48 -5.36 4.55
N ALA A 185 7.88 -4.28 4.05
CA ALA A 185 8.33 -2.93 4.36
C ALA A 185 8.19 -2.61 5.86
N GLN A 186 7.09 -3.04 6.49
CA GLN A 186 6.89 -2.89 7.94
C GLN A 186 7.90 -3.68 8.77
N LEU A 187 8.18 -4.93 8.39
CA LEU A 187 9.19 -5.75 9.06
C LEU A 187 10.58 -5.15 8.94
N LYS A 188 10.98 -4.67 7.75
CA LYS A 188 12.25 -3.96 7.55
C LYS A 188 12.35 -2.69 8.38
N ALA A 189 11.27 -1.91 8.48
CA ALA A 189 11.25 -0.72 9.33
C ALA A 189 11.44 -1.09 10.82
N SER A 190 10.75 -2.15 11.28
CA SER A 190 10.89 -2.66 12.65
C SER A 190 12.30 -3.20 12.94
N GLU A 191 12.93 -3.88 11.98
CA GLU A 191 14.29 -4.40 12.09
C GLU A 191 15.29 -3.27 12.33
N VAL A 192 15.16 -2.15 11.59
CA VAL A 192 16.00 -0.97 11.77
C VAL A 192 15.84 -0.37 13.17
N GLU A 193 14.61 -0.31 13.70
CA GLU A 193 14.36 0.20 15.05
C GLU A 193 14.96 -0.70 16.13
N ILE A 194 14.74 -2.02 16.04
CA ILE A 194 15.31 -3.01 16.97
C ILE A 194 16.84 -2.97 16.94
N ARG A 195 17.43 -2.84 15.74
CA ARG A 195 18.88 -2.74 15.58
C ARG A 195 19.45 -1.50 16.24
N ARG A 196 18.82 -0.34 16.07
CA ARG A 196 19.22 0.90 16.76
C ARG A 196 19.14 0.76 18.28
N PHE A 197 18.07 0.14 18.78
CA PHE A 197 17.94 -0.13 20.21
C PHE A 197 19.05 -1.06 20.73
N ALA A 198 19.40 -2.12 19.98
CA ALA A 198 20.51 -3.00 20.32
C ALA A 198 21.86 -2.27 20.37
N HIS A 199 22.13 -1.37 19.42
CA HIS A 199 23.34 -0.55 19.42
C HIS A 199 23.42 0.35 20.67
N LEU A 200 22.30 0.92 21.11
CA LEU A 200 22.26 1.75 22.32
C LEU A 200 22.49 0.96 23.60
N LEU A 201 21.91 -0.23 23.69
CA LEU A 201 22.15 -1.13 24.82
C LEU A 201 23.63 -1.53 24.91
N LEU A 202 24.28 -1.79 23.77
CA LEU A 202 25.72 -2.04 23.74
C LEU A 202 26.53 -0.80 24.15
N GLY A 203 26.20 0.39 23.63
CA GLY A 203 26.86 1.63 24.02
C GLY A 203 26.77 1.87 25.52
N ALA A 204 25.58 1.71 26.10
CA ALA A 204 25.35 1.78 27.54
C ALA A 204 26.18 0.74 28.31
N GLN A 205 26.23 -0.51 27.83
CA GLN A 205 27.05 -1.56 28.44
C GLN A 205 28.54 -1.17 28.45
N HIS A 206 29.05 -0.65 27.34
CA HIS A 206 30.44 -0.18 27.25
C HIS A 206 30.72 0.94 28.25
N LEU A 207 29.82 1.91 28.37
CA LEU A 207 29.95 3.04 29.31
C LEU A 207 29.85 2.61 30.78
N ILE A 208 29.09 1.54 31.09
CA ILE A 208 28.96 1.01 32.46
C ILE A 208 30.18 0.17 32.85
N ASN A 209 30.78 -0.57 31.92
CA ASN A 209 31.89 -1.48 32.24
C ASN A 209 33.14 -0.74 32.74
N SER A 210 33.48 0.44 32.19
CA SER A 210 34.65 1.20 32.60
C SER A 210 34.61 1.69 34.06
N PRO A 211 33.57 2.41 34.53
CA PRO A 211 33.48 2.80 35.95
C PRO A 211 33.33 1.59 36.87
N LEU A 212 32.68 0.51 36.42
CA LEU A 212 32.61 -0.73 37.19
C LEU A 212 34.00 -1.31 37.45
N GLN A 213 34.87 -1.37 36.43
CA GLN A 213 36.26 -1.82 36.58
C GLN A 213 37.08 -0.94 37.53
N VAL A 214 36.85 0.38 37.51
CA VAL A 214 37.51 1.32 38.44
C VAL A 214 37.06 1.06 39.88
N ILE A 215 35.76 0.84 40.10
CA ILE A 215 35.22 0.53 41.43
C ILE A 215 35.75 -0.82 41.92
N GLU A 216 35.78 -1.85 41.06
CA GLU A 216 36.35 -3.16 41.38
C GLU A 216 37.83 -3.04 41.79
N SER A 217 38.63 -2.31 41.01
CA SER A 217 40.04 -2.07 41.33
C SER A 217 40.23 -1.30 42.64
N GLY A 218 39.33 -0.35 42.94
CA GLY A 218 39.32 0.39 44.20
C GLY A 218 38.97 -0.48 45.40
N ILE A 219 38.00 -1.39 45.25
CA ILE A 219 37.63 -2.38 46.27
C ILE A 219 38.80 -3.31 46.57
N ASP A 220 39.50 -3.80 45.54
CA ASP A 220 40.68 -4.66 45.71
C ASP A 220 41.80 -3.94 46.47
N LEU A 221 42.03 -2.65 46.17
CA LEU A 221 43.01 -1.84 46.90
C LEU A 221 42.63 -1.64 48.37
N ILE A 222 41.35 -1.40 48.66
CA ILE A 222 40.83 -1.28 50.04
C ILE A 222 41.03 -2.59 50.79
N ARG A 223 40.72 -3.73 50.16
CA ARG A 223 40.91 -5.07 50.73
C ARG A 223 42.37 -5.33 51.11
N ILE A 224 43.32 -4.91 50.28
CA ILE A 224 44.76 -5.06 50.55
C ILE A 224 45.23 -4.14 51.69
N LYS A 225 44.78 -2.88 51.71
CA LYS A 225 45.25 -1.89 52.69
C LYS A 225 44.56 -1.97 54.06
N HIS A 226 43.32 -2.43 54.10
CA HIS A 226 42.48 -2.48 55.31
C HIS A 226 41.70 -3.80 55.41
N PRO A 227 42.37 -4.91 55.78
CA PRO A 227 41.76 -6.25 55.82
C PRO A 227 40.51 -6.36 56.70
N ASP A 228 40.46 -5.53 57.74
CA ASP A 228 39.39 -5.39 58.72
C ASP A 228 38.06 -4.88 58.12
N THR A 229 38.09 -4.34 56.89
CA THR A 229 36.89 -3.85 56.17
C THR A 229 36.18 -4.89 55.30
N GLU A 230 36.64 -6.14 55.30
CA GLU A 230 36.07 -7.24 54.49
C GLU A 230 34.53 -7.39 54.54
N PRO A 231 33.82 -7.27 55.69
CA PRO A 231 32.36 -7.40 55.69
C PRO A 231 31.65 -6.26 54.94
N ILE A 232 32.28 -5.08 54.83
CA ILE A 232 31.76 -3.95 54.05
C ILE A 232 31.99 -4.22 52.56
N VAL A 233 33.19 -4.68 52.20
CA VAL A 233 33.55 -5.06 50.83
C VAL A 233 32.58 -6.09 50.26
N LYS A 234 32.25 -7.14 51.02
CA LYS A 234 31.28 -8.17 50.58
C LYS A 234 29.89 -7.62 50.30
N LYS A 235 29.42 -6.63 51.06
CA LYS A 235 28.12 -5.97 50.81
C LYS A 235 28.15 -5.17 49.52
N ILE A 236 29.28 -4.51 49.23
CA ILE A 236 29.48 -3.74 48.00
C ILE A 236 29.49 -4.69 46.80
N GLU A 237 30.27 -5.79 46.85
CA GLU A 237 30.30 -6.81 45.80
C GLU A 237 28.90 -7.40 45.52
N ALA A 238 28.16 -7.75 46.57
CA ALA A 238 26.79 -8.25 46.45
C ALA A 238 25.84 -7.25 45.77
N SER A 239 26.08 -5.95 45.97
CA SER A 239 25.29 -4.88 45.35
C SER A 239 25.60 -4.70 43.85
N PHE A 240 26.80 -5.12 43.40
CA PHE A 240 27.20 -5.07 41.99
C PHE A 240 26.80 -6.31 41.18
N GLU A 241 26.46 -7.43 41.82
CA GLU A 241 26.10 -8.66 41.13
C GLU A 241 24.92 -8.50 40.14
N PRO A 242 23.84 -7.74 40.43
CA PRO A 242 22.80 -7.45 39.45
C PRO A 242 23.32 -6.71 38.20
N ILE A 243 24.25 -5.76 38.37
CA ILE A 243 24.85 -5.01 37.26
C ILE A 243 25.70 -5.94 36.39
N ARG A 244 26.51 -6.81 37.03
CA ARG A 244 27.27 -7.85 36.33
C ARG A 244 26.38 -8.85 35.61
N HIS A 245 25.24 -9.21 36.20
CA HIS A 245 24.27 -10.10 35.57
C HIS A 245 23.65 -9.48 34.31
N VAL A 246 23.20 -8.22 34.39
CA VAL A 246 22.69 -7.48 33.22
C VAL A 246 23.76 -7.33 32.14
N SER A 247 25.01 -7.00 32.50
CA SER A 247 26.11 -6.92 31.53
C SER A 247 26.37 -8.26 30.84
N ARG A 248 26.32 -9.39 31.57
CA ARG A 248 26.43 -10.73 30.97
C ARG A 248 25.29 -11.01 29.99
N LEU A 249 24.05 -10.69 30.33
CA LEU A 249 22.91 -10.87 29.41
C LEU A 249 23.05 -10.03 28.13
N LEU A 250 23.52 -8.80 28.25
CA LEU A 250 23.76 -7.91 27.09
C LEU A 250 24.91 -8.40 26.21
N SER A 251 25.89 -9.11 26.78
CA SER A 251 27.02 -9.66 26.02
C SER A 251 26.61 -10.70 24.96
N PHE A 252 25.45 -11.35 25.09
CA PHE A 252 24.90 -12.24 24.05
C PHE A 252 24.63 -11.50 22.74
N GLY A 253 24.20 -10.24 22.82
CA GLY A 253 23.93 -9.40 21.66
C GLY A 253 25.17 -9.10 20.81
N ARG A 254 26.37 -9.15 21.40
CA ARG A 254 27.64 -8.86 20.70
C ARG A 254 27.94 -9.83 19.56
N GLN A 255 27.51 -11.09 19.66
CA GLN A 255 27.80 -12.11 18.64
C GLN A 255 26.92 -11.97 17.39
N HIS A 256 25.80 -11.25 17.49
CA HIS A 256 24.79 -11.15 16.45
C HIS A 256 24.78 -9.78 15.77
N LEU A 257 25.79 -8.94 16.05
CA LEU A 257 25.87 -7.59 15.53
C LEU A 257 26.98 -7.47 14.48
N ASN A 258 26.61 -6.85 13.35
CA ASN A 258 27.58 -6.49 12.33
C ASN A 258 28.32 -5.22 12.78
N TRP A 259 29.51 -5.40 13.36
CA TRP A 259 30.35 -4.34 13.93
C TRP A 259 30.74 -3.24 12.93
N ASP A 260 30.79 -3.56 11.64
CA ASP A 260 31.15 -2.60 10.58
C ASP A 260 30.11 -1.48 10.40
N GLU A 261 28.90 -1.70 10.91
CA GLU A 261 27.77 -0.79 10.78
C GLU A 261 27.35 -0.19 12.13
N VAL A 262 28.08 -0.49 13.23
CA VAL A 262 27.74 0.00 14.57
C VAL A 262 28.43 1.33 14.83
N ASN A 263 27.66 2.40 14.91
CA ASN A 263 28.13 3.68 15.43
C ASN A 263 27.80 3.74 16.93
N LEU A 264 28.76 3.35 17.78
CA LEU A 264 28.57 3.33 19.23
C LEU A 264 28.69 4.73 19.82
N ALA A 265 27.82 5.07 20.76
CA ALA A 265 28.04 6.20 21.64
C ALA A 265 29.29 5.94 22.50
N LEU A 266 30.32 6.75 22.32
CA LEU A 266 31.58 6.65 23.07
C LEU A 266 31.55 7.45 24.38
N THR A 267 30.58 8.36 24.51
CA THR A 267 30.41 9.22 25.70
C THR A 267 28.97 9.13 26.22
N VAL A 268 28.78 9.49 27.50
CA VAL A 268 27.45 9.57 28.12
C VAL A 268 26.58 10.63 27.42
N GLU A 269 27.18 11.74 27.02
CA GLU A 269 26.51 12.84 26.32
C GLU A 269 25.99 12.40 24.94
N ASP A 270 26.76 11.58 24.22
CA ASP A 270 26.33 11.01 22.93
C ASP A 270 25.18 10.01 23.14
N LEU A 271 25.26 9.18 24.18
CA LEU A 271 24.21 8.23 24.53
C LEU A 271 22.91 8.97 24.91
N GLU A 272 22.99 10.04 25.71
CA GLU A 272 21.85 10.86 26.07
C GLU A 272 21.20 11.51 24.85
N LYS A 273 21.99 12.06 23.92
CA LYS A 273 21.48 12.64 22.67
C LYS A 273 20.76 11.59 21.82
N GLU A 274 21.30 10.38 21.71
CA GLU A 274 20.67 9.29 20.97
C GLU A 274 19.36 8.84 21.63
N ILE A 275 19.34 8.68 22.96
CA ILE A 275 18.14 8.34 23.73
C ILE A 275 17.09 9.45 23.62
N GLN A 276 17.49 10.71 23.62
CA GLN A 276 16.57 11.84 23.47
C GLN A 276 15.93 11.88 22.08
N LYS A 277 16.69 11.55 21.02
CA LYS A 277 16.13 11.38 19.66
C LYS A 277 15.12 10.23 19.61
N ILE A 278 15.39 9.12 20.29
CA ILE A 278 14.46 7.98 20.31
C ILE A 278 13.24 8.27 21.16
N SER A 279 13.39 8.77 22.39
CA SER A 279 12.26 9.08 23.28
C SER A 279 11.31 10.08 22.63
N SER A 280 11.81 11.14 21.99
CA SER A 280 10.97 12.09 21.26
C SER A 280 10.20 11.43 20.10
N SER A 281 10.84 10.53 19.34
CA SER A 281 10.16 9.76 18.28
C SER A 281 9.13 8.75 18.80
N VAL A 282 9.38 8.13 19.96
CA VAL A 282 8.46 7.19 20.64
C VAL A 282 7.28 7.94 21.28
N GLU A 283 7.51 9.11 21.85
CA GLU A 283 6.48 9.93 22.46
C GLU A 283 5.55 10.52 21.39
N GLN A 284 6.11 10.96 20.25
CA GLN A 284 5.33 11.30 19.05
C GLN A 284 4.60 10.09 18.44
N ALA A 285 5.11 8.88 18.67
CA ALA A 285 4.46 7.65 18.23
C ALA A 285 3.32 7.18 19.13
N ARG A 286 3.26 7.66 20.38
CA ARG A 286 2.32 7.18 21.37
C ARG A 286 0.90 7.58 20.96
N PRO A 287 -0.05 6.63 20.94
CA PRO A 287 -1.43 6.97 20.65
C PRO A 287 -1.99 7.95 21.68
N PRO A 288 -2.81 8.95 21.28
CA PRO A 288 -3.55 9.76 22.24
C PRO A 288 -4.38 8.80 23.10
N GLN A 289 -4.22 8.93 24.42
CA GLN A 289 -5.00 8.18 25.39
C GLN A 289 -6.47 8.62 25.21
N LEU A 290 -7.33 7.65 24.87
CA LEU A 290 -8.78 7.83 24.78
C LEU A 290 -9.37 8.04 26.17
#